data_AF-A0A1Z9SSD2-F1
#
_entry.id   AF-A0A1Z9SSD2-F1
#
_cell.length_a   1.000
_cell.length_b   1.000
_cell.length_c   1.000
_cell.angle_alpha   90.00
_cell.angle_beta   90.00
_cell.angle_gamma   90.00
#
_symmetry.space_group_name_H-M   'P 1'
#
loop_
_entity.id
_entity.type
_entity.pdbx_description
1 polymer ?
#
loop_
_entity_poly.entity_id
_entity_poly.type
_entity_poly.pdbx_seq_one_letter_code
_entity_poly.pdbx_strand_id
1 'polypeptide(L)'
;MKMDKLFFVLTILLQLQTVLNGKTKFSDRQVATMMPKYFARDHNAPQITKTRVYAEDGKKVLHLDIEVNRNRFENQMEYALSAMASVARYASRPFDKFVLIMEPNCRQFETEIIHAKAQCTIDYFIFKRVKNNRWSKQCVKIEKI
;
A
#
# COMPACT_ATOMS: atom_id res chain seq x y z
N MET A 1 -54.52 -10.08 -5.17
CA MET A 1 -53.88 -9.13 -6.13
C MET A 1 -53.12 -7.95 -5.49
N LYS A 2 -53.63 -7.26 -4.45
CA LYS A 2 -52.84 -6.23 -3.71
C LYS A 2 -51.81 -6.84 -2.74
N MET A 3 -52.19 -7.93 -2.07
CA MET A 3 -51.36 -8.62 -1.07
C MET A 3 -50.17 -9.37 -1.70
N ASP A 4 -50.36 -9.95 -2.89
CA ASP A 4 -49.30 -10.63 -3.64
C ASP A 4 -48.23 -9.66 -4.14
N LYS A 5 -48.63 -8.45 -4.56
CA LYS A 5 -47.71 -7.37 -4.92
C LYS A 5 -46.92 -6.86 -3.71
N LEU A 6 -47.56 -6.78 -2.54
CA LEU A 6 -46.89 -6.39 -1.29
C LEU A 6 -45.84 -7.42 -0.88
N PHE A 7 -46.18 -8.71 -0.97
CA PHE A 7 -45.25 -9.80 -0.69
C PHE A 7 -44.06 -9.75 -1.63
N PHE A 8 -44.29 -9.59 -2.94
CA PHE A 8 -43.24 -9.51 -3.97
C PHE A 8 -42.29 -8.31 -3.75
N VAL A 9 -42.83 -7.15 -3.36
CA VAL A 9 -42.04 -5.95 -3.02
C VAL A 9 -41.18 -6.20 -1.77
N LEU A 10 -41.73 -6.89 -0.76
CA LEU A 10 -41.01 -7.23 0.46
C LEU A 10 -39.85 -8.19 0.18
N THR A 11 -40.04 -9.19 -0.70
CA THR A 11 -38.97 -10.11 -1.12
C THR A 11 -37.86 -9.40 -1.90
N ILE A 12 -38.21 -8.45 -2.77
CA ILE A 12 -37.23 -7.64 -3.52
C ILE A 12 -36.41 -6.76 -2.57
N LEU A 13 -37.05 -6.14 -1.56
CA LEU A 13 -36.37 -5.32 -0.55
C LEU A 13 -35.43 -6.15 0.35
N LEU A 14 -35.81 -7.38 0.70
CA LEU A 14 -34.94 -8.29 1.47
C LEU A 14 -33.70 -8.73 0.67
N GLN A 15 -33.86 -8.94 -0.64
CA GLN A 15 -32.76 -9.35 -1.54
C GLN A 15 -31.77 -8.20 -1.81
N LEU A 16 -32.18 -6.94 -1.61
CA LEU A 16 -31.32 -5.77 -1.83
C LEU A 16 -30.20 -5.62 -0.78
N GLN A 17 -30.35 -6.24 0.40
CA GLN A 17 -29.36 -6.12 1.47
C GLN A 17 -28.08 -6.94 1.23
N THR A 18 -28.11 -7.97 0.37
CA THR A 18 -26.94 -8.84 0.10
C THR A 18 -25.96 -8.23 -0.90
N VAL A 19 -26.35 -7.18 -1.63
CA VAL A 19 -25.53 -6.54 -2.67
C VAL A 19 -24.63 -5.42 -2.13
N LEU A 20 -24.76 -5.06 -0.85
CA LEU A 20 -23.93 -4.06 -0.16
C LEU A 20 -22.63 -4.66 0.39
N ASN A 21 -21.94 -5.49 -0.39
CA ASN A 21 -20.55 -5.85 -0.11
C ASN A 21 -19.65 -4.67 -0.55
N GLY A 22 -19.64 -3.61 0.26
CA GLY A 22 -18.65 -2.55 0.13
C GLY A 22 -17.24 -3.14 0.16
N LYS A 23 -16.36 -2.71 -0.76
CA LYS A 23 -14.94 -3.14 -0.78
C LYS A 23 -14.38 -3.03 0.64
N THR A 24 -13.86 -4.13 1.20
CA THR A 24 -13.32 -4.15 2.56
C THR A 24 -12.30 -3.03 2.71
N LYS A 25 -12.59 -2.10 3.62
CA LYS A 25 -11.74 -0.96 3.94
C LYS A 25 -11.05 -1.21 5.28
N PHE A 26 -9.72 -1.08 5.28
CA PHE A 26 -8.91 -1.36 6.47
C PHE A 26 -8.51 -0.06 7.18
N SER A 27 -8.58 -0.08 8.51
CA SER A 27 -8.01 0.96 9.37
C SER A 27 -6.48 1.02 9.27
N ASP A 28 -5.90 2.10 9.73
CA ASP A 28 -4.45 2.33 9.70
C ASP A 28 -3.67 1.24 10.44
N ARG A 29 -4.19 0.80 11.58
CA ARG A 29 -3.64 -0.33 12.34
C ARG A 29 -3.69 -1.64 11.57
N GLN A 30 -4.80 -1.89 10.87
CA GLN A 30 -4.92 -3.08 10.03
C GLN A 30 -3.96 -3.01 8.84
N VAL A 31 -3.81 -1.84 8.20
CA VAL A 31 -2.82 -1.62 7.12
C VAL A 31 -1.41 -1.90 7.62
N ALA A 32 -1.01 -1.33 8.76
CA ALA A 32 0.31 -1.58 9.34
C ALA A 32 0.55 -3.08 9.65
N THR A 33 -0.49 -3.80 10.09
CA THR A 33 -0.41 -5.24 10.38
C THR A 33 -0.39 -6.10 9.11
N MET A 34 -0.98 -5.62 8.02
CA MET A 34 -0.98 -6.33 6.73
C MET A 34 0.39 -6.30 6.06
N MET A 35 1.22 -5.29 6.30
CA MET A 35 2.53 -5.19 5.65
C MET A 35 3.48 -6.37 5.94
N PRO A 36 3.80 -6.70 7.20
CA PRO A 36 4.66 -7.85 7.48
C PRO A 36 4.06 -9.16 6.96
N LYS A 37 2.72 -9.29 6.99
CA LYS A 37 2.02 -10.47 6.43
C LYS A 37 2.12 -10.55 4.91
N TYR A 38 2.19 -9.41 4.21
CA TYR A 38 2.37 -9.38 2.76
C TYR A 38 3.77 -9.86 2.40
N PHE A 39 4.79 -9.35 3.08
CA PHE A 39 6.20 -9.71 2.83
C PHE A 39 6.47 -11.17 3.16
N ALA A 40 5.90 -11.71 4.25
CA ALA A 40 6.06 -13.11 4.63
C ALA A 40 5.55 -14.13 3.57
N ARG A 41 4.80 -13.68 2.55
CA ARG A 41 4.34 -14.54 1.46
C ARG A 41 5.42 -14.83 0.41
N ASP A 42 6.42 -13.97 0.30
CA ASP A 42 7.52 -14.12 -0.64
C ASP A 42 8.83 -14.36 0.13
N HIS A 43 9.42 -15.53 -0.06
CA HIS A 43 10.67 -15.90 0.64
C HIS A 43 11.88 -15.08 0.18
N ASN A 44 11.77 -14.36 -0.95
CA ASN A 44 12.79 -13.44 -1.43
C ASN A 44 12.56 -11.98 -0.99
N ALA A 45 11.48 -11.71 -0.25
CA ALA A 45 11.21 -10.37 0.25
C ALA A 45 12.32 -9.92 1.22
N PRO A 46 12.71 -8.64 1.20
CA PRO A 46 13.63 -8.11 2.19
C PRO A 46 12.99 -8.14 3.59
N GLN A 47 13.80 -8.24 4.63
CA GLN A 47 13.29 -8.26 5.99
C GLN A 47 12.72 -6.88 6.35
N ILE A 48 11.50 -6.83 6.90
CA ILE A 48 10.94 -5.60 7.46
C ILE A 48 11.47 -5.45 8.90
N THR A 49 12.04 -4.28 9.20
CA THR A 49 12.45 -3.92 10.56
C THR A 49 11.41 -3.01 11.24
N LYS A 50 10.62 -2.25 10.46
CA LYS A 50 9.60 -1.34 11.00
C LYS A 50 8.43 -1.15 10.04
N THR A 51 7.22 -1.02 10.59
CA THR A 51 6.06 -0.52 9.84
C THR A 51 5.27 0.46 10.72
N ARG A 52 4.98 1.65 10.19
CA ARG A 52 4.22 2.69 10.91
C ARG A 52 3.27 3.42 9.98
N VAL A 53 2.19 3.93 10.55
CA VAL A 53 1.29 4.88 9.89
C VAL A 53 1.20 6.10 10.78
N TYR A 54 1.43 7.28 10.22
CA TYR A 54 1.39 8.56 10.94
C TYR A 54 0.95 9.70 10.02
N ALA A 55 0.73 10.87 10.63
CA ALA A 55 0.51 12.12 9.90
C ALA A 55 1.74 13.02 10.02
N GLU A 56 2.12 13.66 8.92
CA GLU A 56 3.24 14.59 8.82
C GLU A 56 2.83 15.71 7.86
N ASP A 57 2.91 16.97 8.29
CA ASP A 57 2.48 18.15 7.51
C ASP A 57 1.05 18.03 6.93
N GLY A 58 0.13 17.47 7.73
CA GLY A 58 -1.25 17.21 7.32
C GLY A 58 -1.41 16.09 6.28
N LYS A 59 -0.33 15.39 5.93
CA LYS A 59 -0.32 14.26 4.98
C LYS A 59 -0.24 12.94 5.73
N LYS A 60 -1.02 11.96 5.30
CA LYS A 60 -0.99 10.61 5.84
C LYS A 60 0.12 9.80 5.20
N VAL A 61 0.99 9.23 6.03
CA VAL A 61 2.20 8.52 5.63
C VAL A 61 2.10 7.04 5.99
N LEU A 62 2.40 6.16 5.04
CA LEU A 62 2.75 4.76 5.31
C LEU A 62 4.28 4.67 5.29
N HIS A 63 4.86 4.23 6.39
CA HIS A 63 6.30 4.18 6.59
C HIS A 63 6.75 2.74 6.78
N LEU A 64 7.81 2.35 6.08
CA LEU A 64 8.38 1.02 6.13
C LEU A 64 9.90 1.09 6.20
N ASP A 65 10.51 0.32 7.08
CA ASP A 65 11.96 0.12 7.10
C ASP A 65 12.24 -1.32 6.67
N ILE A 66 13.19 -1.49 5.76
CA ILE A 66 13.62 -2.78 5.27
C ILE A 66 15.15 -2.91 5.35
N GLU A 67 15.60 -4.13 5.65
CA GLU A 67 16.99 -4.50 5.51
C GLU A 67 17.26 -4.97 4.08
N VAL A 68 18.27 -4.39 3.44
CA VAL A 68 18.54 -4.60 2.01
C VAL A 68 19.91 -5.21 1.75
N ASN A 69 19.95 -6.06 0.73
CA ASN A 69 21.16 -6.69 0.24
C ASN A 69 21.64 -5.98 -1.02
N ARG A 70 22.95 -5.65 -1.07
CA ARG A 70 23.61 -4.96 -2.18
C ARG A 70 23.23 -5.49 -3.56
N ASN A 71 23.13 -6.81 -3.74
CA ASN A 71 22.91 -7.42 -5.05
C ASN A 71 21.47 -7.26 -5.57
N ARG A 72 20.53 -6.82 -4.72
CA ARG A 72 19.10 -6.74 -5.05
C ARG A 72 18.47 -5.39 -4.69
N PHE A 73 19.29 -4.35 -4.46
CA PHE A 73 18.84 -3.07 -3.90
C PHE A 73 17.68 -2.45 -4.68
N GLU A 74 17.82 -2.19 -5.99
CA GLU A 74 16.75 -1.61 -6.81
C GLU A 74 15.48 -2.51 -6.85
N ASN A 75 15.67 -3.82 -7.01
CA ASN A 75 14.56 -4.77 -7.03
C ASN A 75 13.81 -4.82 -5.69
N GLN A 76 14.52 -4.64 -4.57
CA GLN A 76 13.94 -4.60 -3.23
C GLN A 76 13.18 -3.29 -2.97
N MET A 77 13.66 -2.16 -3.50
CA MET A 77 12.93 -0.89 -3.48
C MET A 77 11.59 -1.02 -4.22
N GLU A 78 11.62 -1.50 -5.48
CA GLU A 78 10.41 -1.66 -6.29
C GLU A 78 9.44 -2.67 -5.66
N TYR A 79 9.96 -3.78 -5.13
CA TYR A 79 9.17 -4.77 -4.40
C TYR A 79 8.45 -4.11 -3.21
N ALA A 80 9.17 -3.36 -2.38
CA ALA A 80 8.60 -2.74 -1.20
C ALA A 80 7.54 -1.69 -1.55
N LEU A 81 7.81 -0.82 -2.53
CA LEU A 81 6.84 0.18 -2.98
C LEU A 81 5.60 -0.46 -3.64
N SER A 82 5.77 -1.56 -4.37
CA SER A 82 4.68 -2.36 -4.92
C SER A 82 3.82 -3.00 -3.82
N ALA A 83 4.47 -3.53 -2.78
CA ALA A 83 3.79 -4.11 -1.63
C ALA A 83 3.01 -3.04 -0.84
N MET A 84 3.63 -1.89 -0.57
CA MET A 84 2.97 -0.74 0.05
C MET A 84 1.74 -0.30 -0.77
N ALA A 85 1.87 -0.18 -2.09
CA ALA A 85 0.75 0.15 -2.98
C ALA A 85 -0.37 -0.91 -2.93
N SER A 86 0.00 -2.19 -2.93
CA SER A 86 -0.93 -3.33 -2.90
C SER A 86 -1.76 -3.38 -1.63
N VAL A 87 -1.19 -2.98 -0.49
CA VAL A 87 -1.89 -2.95 0.80
C VAL A 87 -2.64 -1.62 0.97
N ALA A 88 -2.00 -0.49 0.67
CA ALA A 88 -2.55 0.85 0.88
C ALA A 88 -3.84 1.12 0.07
N ARG A 89 -4.01 0.50 -1.11
CA ARG A 89 -5.25 0.67 -1.91
C ARG A 89 -6.54 0.26 -1.18
N TYR A 90 -6.42 -0.60 -0.17
CA TYR A 90 -7.56 -1.08 0.62
C TYR A 90 -7.74 -0.28 1.92
N ALA A 91 -6.93 0.76 2.17
CA ALA A 91 -7.11 1.62 3.32
C ALA A 91 -8.46 2.36 3.29
N SER A 92 -9.05 2.55 4.46
CA SER A 92 -10.29 3.30 4.66
C SER A 92 -10.13 4.76 4.27
N ARG A 93 -8.97 5.36 4.62
CA ARG A 93 -8.54 6.67 4.16
C ARG A 93 -7.29 6.54 3.30
N PRO A 94 -7.23 7.19 2.12
CA PRO A 94 -6.08 7.12 1.23
C PRO A 94 -4.82 7.66 1.91
N PHE A 95 -3.67 7.12 1.51
CA PHE A 95 -2.36 7.64 1.90
C PHE A 95 -1.92 8.70 0.90
N ASP A 96 -1.18 9.69 1.38
CA ASP A 96 -0.61 10.75 0.55
C ASP A 96 0.83 10.43 0.16
N LYS A 97 1.60 9.89 1.12
CA LYS A 97 3.02 9.58 0.98
C LYS A 97 3.32 8.16 1.42
N PHE A 98 4.28 7.54 0.75
CA PHE A 98 5.04 6.40 1.23
C PHE A 98 6.44 6.88 1.61
N VAL A 99 6.93 6.42 2.75
CA VAL A 99 8.31 6.59 3.18
C VAL A 99 8.89 5.19 3.34
N LEU A 100 9.96 4.91 2.62
CA LEU A 100 10.66 3.64 2.69
C LEU A 100 12.10 3.93 3.11
N ILE A 101 12.54 3.36 4.23
CA ILE A 101 13.94 3.38 4.66
C ILE A 101 14.57 2.06 4.23
N MET A 102 15.66 2.14 3.48
CA MET A 102 16.46 1.01 3.04
C MET A 102 17.77 1.00 3.80
N GLU A 103 17.83 0.16 4.84
CA GLU A 103 18.98 0.01 5.71
C GLU A 103 19.90 -1.09 5.14
N PRO A 104 21.11 -0.77 4.67
CA PRO A 104 22.02 -1.77 4.15
C PRO A 104 22.52 -2.68 5.28
N ASN A 105 22.62 -3.97 5.00
CA ASN A 105 23.17 -4.94 5.95
C ASN A 105 24.70 -4.85 6.15
N CYS A 106 25.36 -3.83 5.58
CA CYS A 106 26.80 -3.63 5.67
C CYS A 106 27.16 -2.15 5.84
N ARG A 107 28.13 -1.86 6.72
CA ARG A 107 28.53 -0.50 7.13
C ARG A 107 29.18 0.36 6.04
N GLN A 108 29.41 -0.19 4.86
CA GLN A 108 30.06 0.50 3.74
C GLN A 108 29.09 1.31 2.90
N PHE A 109 27.77 1.16 3.12
CA PHE A 109 26.74 1.84 2.36
C PHE A 109 25.90 2.73 3.27
N GLU A 110 25.51 3.87 2.74
CA GLU A 110 24.63 4.83 3.41
C GLU A 110 23.19 4.30 3.39
N THR A 111 22.42 4.70 4.39
CA THR A 111 21.00 4.37 4.41
C THR A 111 20.28 5.28 3.43
N GLU A 112 19.32 4.73 2.68
CA GLU A 112 18.53 5.53 1.74
C GLU A 112 17.10 5.69 2.25
N ILE A 113 16.59 6.91 2.20
CA ILE A 113 15.18 7.22 2.40
C ILE A 113 14.56 7.49 1.04
N ILE A 114 13.48 6.77 0.76
CA ILE A 114 12.70 6.90 -0.46
C ILE A 114 11.35 7.51 -0.09
N HIS A 115 11.12 8.72 -0.60
CA HIS A 115 9.85 9.40 -0.53
C HIS A 115 9.07 9.16 -1.82
N ALA A 116 7.95 8.46 -1.73
CA ALA A 116 7.10 8.20 -2.89
C ALA A 116 5.69 8.79 -2.73
N LYS A 117 5.15 9.36 -3.81
CA LYS A 117 3.73 9.79 -3.86
C LYS A 117 2.86 8.54 -3.90
N ALA A 118 2.03 8.34 -2.88
CA ALA A 118 1.28 7.09 -2.69
C ALA A 118 0.35 6.79 -3.87
N GLN A 119 -0.48 7.75 -4.26
CA GLN A 119 -1.43 7.58 -5.37
C GLN A 119 -0.72 7.29 -6.70
N CYS A 120 0.36 8.02 -7.03
CA CYS A 120 1.12 7.76 -8.25
C CYS A 120 1.76 6.37 -8.26
N THR A 121 2.26 5.92 -7.11
CA THR A 121 2.86 4.59 -6.95
C THR A 121 1.81 3.48 -7.09
N ILE A 122 0.60 3.69 -6.55
CA ILE A 122 -0.56 2.81 -6.78
C ILE A 122 -0.93 2.80 -8.27
N ASP A 123 -1.01 3.96 -8.92
CA ASP A 123 -1.35 4.05 -10.34
C ASP A 123 -0.31 3.37 -11.24
N TYR A 124 0.96 3.37 -10.84
CA TYR A 124 2.04 2.65 -11.52
C TYR A 124 1.96 1.13 -11.30
N PHE A 125 2.04 0.65 -10.05
CA PHE A 125 2.14 -0.79 -9.78
C PHE A 125 0.81 -1.54 -9.94
N ILE A 126 -0.30 -0.91 -9.57
CA ILE A 126 -1.60 -1.57 -9.47
C ILE A 126 -2.46 -1.32 -10.70
N PHE A 127 -2.65 -0.06 -11.07
CA PHE A 127 -3.56 0.29 -12.16
C PHE A 127 -2.88 0.38 -13.53
N LYS A 128 -1.54 0.33 -13.58
CA LYS A 128 -0.73 0.43 -14.81
C LYS A 128 -1.05 1.66 -15.67
N ARG A 129 -1.44 2.78 -15.04
CA ARG A 129 -1.82 4.04 -15.70
C ARG A 129 -0.67 5.02 -15.86
N VAL A 130 0.41 4.82 -15.10
CA VAL A 130 1.63 5.63 -15.14
C VAL A 130 2.75 4.80 -15.78
N LYS A 131 3.54 5.39 -16.68
CA LYS A 131 4.72 4.73 -17.27
C LYS A 131 5.90 4.76 -16.29
N ASN A 132 6.78 3.76 -16.36
CA ASN A 132 7.96 3.65 -15.48
C ASN A 132 8.77 4.96 -15.40
N ASN A 133 9.19 5.51 -16.56
CA ASN A 133 9.96 6.76 -16.62
C ASN A 133 9.26 7.96 -15.94
N ARG A 134 7.92 8.00 -15.94
CA ARG A 134 7.18 9.04 -15.23
C ARG A 134 7.18 8.76 -13.73
N TRP A 135 6.92 7.52 -13.34
CA TRP A 135 6.89 7.12 -11.92
C TRP A 135 8.25 7.36 -11.26
N SER A 136 9.34 6.85 -11.82
CA SER A 136 10.67 6.96 -11.23
C SER A 136 11.16 8.40 -11.13
N LYS A 137 10.83 9.27 -12.10
CA LYS A 137 11.30 10.68 -12.11
C LYS A 137 10.41 11.66 -11.34
N GLN A 138 9.10 11.44 -11.30
CA GLN A 138 8.15 12.45 -10.79
C GLN A 138 7.44 12.03 -9.51
N CYS A 139 7.50 10.74 -9.17
CA CYS A 139 6.75 10.18 -8.05
C CYS A 139 7.63 9.62 -6.95
N VAL A 140 8.93 9.43 -7.21
CA VAL A 140 9.90 8.91 -6.26
C VAL A 140 11.02 9.94 -6.10
N LYS A 141 11.44 10.20 -4.86
CA LYS A 141 12.63 10.96 -4.51
C LYS A 141 13.46 10.12 -3.55
N ILE A 142 14.75 10.00 -3.83
CA ILE A 142 15.70 9.22 -3.03
C ILE A 142 16.66 10.21 -2.37
N GLU A 143 16.90 10.02 -1.07
CA GLU A 143 17.81 10.80 -0.24
C GLU A 143 18.71 9.85 0.55
N LYS A 144 19.98 10.22 0.73
CA LYS A 144 20.93 9.44 1.52
C LYS A 144 21.09 10.04 2.91
N ILE A 145 21.22 9.20 3.93
CA ILE A 145 21.37 9.57 5.34
C ILE A 145 22.49 8.77 6.02
#